data_AF-A0A377KNX7-F1
#
_entry.id   AF-A0A377KNX7-F1
#
_cell.length_a   1.000
_cell.length_b   1.000
_cell.length_c   1.000
_cell.angle_alpha   90.00
_cell.angle_beta   90.00
_cell.angle_gamma   90.00
#
_symmetry.space_group_name_H-M   'P 1'
#
loop_
_entity.id
_entity.type
_entity.pdbx_description
1 polymer ?
#
loop_
_entity_poly.entity_id
_entity_poly.type
_entity_poly.pdbx_seq_one_letter_code
_entity_poly.pdbx_strand_id
1 'polypeptide(L)'
;MKGLIPVTATQTPDGIFWSSQDQNYVPRLLNYLKIDYSDYEWETVPGYDLTPEKIAEYEAVAVTSMSQRYFPLIKQAKPSIKAIKIGAEDFMRQMAPKGAVVGRTTGYVLVDNQKMSQKNQPKNPMTFNYENLRQVMRDYPKIYWEVVTFDELKERLRKNTKNVTVGLIPKTYAYEKYLQTGSPDVAIVKLTTKQLEKTPVAYEAAMLITGAITMVLMTLRVFF
;
A
#
# COMPACT_ATOMS: atom_id res chain seq x y z
N MET A 1 -4.29 -2.11 -17.86
CA MET A 1 -5.58 -2.83 -17.68
C MET A 1 -6.25 -2.29 -16.42
N LYS A 2 -7.57 -2.40 -16.21
CA LYS A 2 -8.20 -1.95 -14.95
C LYS A 2 -8.28 -3.06 -13.91
N GLY A 3 -8.00 -2.74 -12.66
CA GLY A 3 -8.12 -3.61 -11.50
C GLY A 3 -9.15 -3.09 -10.52
N LEU A 4 -10.01 -3.98 -10.03
CA LEU A 4 -11.10 -3.67 -9.10
C LEU A 4 -10.69 -3.94 -7.66
N ILE A 5 -10.88 -2.97 -6.77
CA ILE A 5 -10.82 -3.15 -5.30
C ILE A 5 -12.23 -2.95 -4.75
N PRO A 6 -12.99 -4.02 -4.46
CA PRO A 6 -14.31 -3.88 -3.86
C PRO A 6 -14.17 -3.42 -2.40
N VAL A 7 -14.87 -2.37 -2.01
CA VAL A 7 -14.82 -1.79 -0.65
C VAL A 7 -16.21 -1.73 -0.01
N THR A 8 -16.30 -1.56 1.30
CA THR A 8 -17.61 -1.47 1.98
C THR A 8 -18.23 -0.10 1.85
N ALA A 9 -17.43 0.97 1.78
CA ALA A 9 -17.79 2.38 1.64
C ALA A 9 -18.67 2.98 2.76
N THR A 10 -19.29 2.16 3.60
CA THR A 10 -20.04 2.58 4.79
C THR A 10 -19.26 2.30 6.07
N GLN A 11 -19.16 3.34 6.91
CA GLN A 11 -18.81 3.17 8.33
C GLN A 11 -20.04 2.60 9.02
N THR A 12 -20.04 1.31 9.36
CA THR A 12 -21.09 0.75 10.21
C THR A 12 -21.06 1.48 11.56
N PRO A 13 -22.18 2.05 12.04
CA PRO A 13 -22.27 2.72 13.35
C PRO A 13 -21.86 1.80 14.52
N ASP A 14 -21.92 0.49 14.28
CA ASP A 14 -21.86 -0.60 15.24
C ASP A 14 -20.45 -0.87 15.81
N GLY A 15 -19.48 0.02 15.56
CA GLY A 15 -18.16 -0.06 16.20
C GLY A 15 -17.29 -1.23 15.75
N ILE A 16 -17.52 -1.80 14.56
CA ILE A 16 -16.62 -2.80 13.96
C ILE A 16 -15.20 -2.22 13.95
N PHE A 17 -14.27 -2.96 14.56
CA PHE A 17 -12.87 -2.63 14.84
C PHE A 17 -12.30 -1.57 13.88
N TRP A 18 -11.71 -0.52 14.44
CA TRP A 18 -11.10 0.59 13.69
C TRP A 18 -10.22 0.09 12.52
N SER A 19 -9.50 -1.04 12.68
CA SER A 19 -8.71 -1.69 11.62
C SER A 19 -9.47 -2.11 10.37
N SER A 20 -10.76 -2.41 10.49
CA SER A 20 -11.63 -2.92 9.41
C SER A 20 -12.22 -1.83 8.53
N GLN A 21 -11.98 -0.55 8.84
CA GLN A 21 -12.44 0.56 8.00
C GLN A 21 -11.58 0.66 6.73
N ASP A 22 -12.23 0.82 5.57
CA ASP A 22 -11.55 0.92 4.26
C ASP A 22 -10.39 1.92 4.26
N GLN A 23 -10.56 3.07 4.92
CA GLN A 23 -9.53 4.12 5.01
C GLN A 23 -8.22 3.69 5.69
N ASN A 24 -8.22 2.58 6.44
CA ASN A 24 -7.07 2.12 7.20
C ASN A 24 -6.25 1.07 6.46
N TYR A 25 -6.88 0.19 5.67
CA TYR A 25 -6.17 -0.86 4.94
C TYR A 25 -5.96 -0.53 3.45
N VAL A 26 -6.90 0.19 2.81
CA VAL A 26 -6.86 0.46 1.36
C VAL A 26 -5.56 1.11 0.90
N PRO A 27 -5.00 2.12 1.59
CA PRO A 27 -3.73 2.72 1.15
C PRO A 27 -2.56 1.73 1.10
N ARG A 28 -2.51 0.78 2.04
CA ARG A 28 -1.45 -0.24 2.08
C ARG A 28 -1.68 -1.36 1.08
N LEU A 29 -2.94 -1.74 0.90
CA LEU A 29 -3.37 -2.63 -0.17
C LEU A 29 -2.99 -2.05 -1.54
N LEU A 30 -3.23 -0.76 -1.78
CA LEU A 30 -2.83 -0.08 -3.01
C LEU A 30 -1.31 -0.09 -3.20
N ASN A 31 -0.51 0.09 -2.14
CA ASN A 31 0.94 -0.03 -2.25
C ASN A 31 1.37 -1.43 -2.73
N TYR A 32 0.78 -2.48 -2.14
CA TYR A 32 1.04 -3.86 -2.55
C TYR A 32 0.65 -4.09 -4.02
N LEU A 33 -0.57 -3.72 -4.37
CA LEU A 33 -1.13 -3.92 -5.70
C LEU A 33 -0.38 -3.14 -6.78
N LYS A 34 0.03 -1.90 -6.50
CA LYS A 34 0.79 -1.06 -7.46
C LYS A 34 2.24 -1.54 -7.65
N ILE A 35 2.83 -2.26 -6.70
CA ILE A 35 4.18 -2.84 -6.85
C ILE A 35 4.11 -4.21 -7.52
N ASP A 36 3.36 -5.14 -6.93
CA ASP A 36 3.39 -6.55 -7.33
C ASP A 36 2.46 -6.83 -8.53
N TYR A 37 1.49 -5.95 -8.80
CA TYR A 37 0.53 -6.04 -9.91
C TYR A 37 0.42 -4.71 -10.68
N SER A 38 1.58 -4.15 -11.05
CA SER A 38 1.70 -2.83 -11.72
C SER A 38 1.01 -2.71 -13.08
N ASP A 39 0.69 -3.83 -13.73
CA ASP A 39 0.00 -3.86 -15.03
C ASP A 39 -1.47 -3.40 -14.97
N TYR A 40 -2.00 -3.29 -13.75
CA TYR A 40 -3.36 -2.87 -13.47
C TYR A 40 -3.39 -1.47 -12.85
N GLU A 41 -4.28 -0.63 -13.37
CA GLU A 41 -4.71 0.60 -12.73
C GLU A 41 -5.84 0.26 -11.76
N TRP A 42 -5.55 0.38 -10.47
CA TRP A 42 -6.43 -0.10 -9.41
C TRP A 42 -7.42 0.98 -8.96
N GLU A 43 -8.72 0.67 -9.02
CA GLU A 43 -9.81 1.55 -8.61
C GLU A 43 -10.58 0.93 -7.44
N THR A 44 -10.93 1.74 -6.45
CA THR A 44 -11.80 1.34 -5.35
C THR A 44 -13.26 1.56 -5.75
N VAL A 45 -14.07 0.49 -5.70
CA VAL A 45 -15.49 0.55 -6.03
C VAL A 45 -16.32 0.08 -4.83
N PRO A 46 -17.25 0.90 -4.34
CA PRO A 46 -18.17 0.50 -3.28
C PRO A 46 -18.99 -0.74 -3.66
N GLY A 47 -19.30 -1.57 -2.66
CA GLY A 47 -20.11 -2.78 -2.87
C GLY A 47 -21.47 -2.52 -3.52
N TYR A 48 -22.08 -1.36 -3.25
CA TYR A 48 -23.37 -0.96 -3.84
C TYR A 48 -23.28 -0.53 -5.31
N ASP A 49 -22.07 -0.20 -5.80
CA ASP A 49 -21.80 0.18 -7.20
C ASP A 49 -21.33 -1.01 -8.06
N LEU A 50 -21.28 -2.22 -7.50
CA LEU A 50 -20.85 -3.43 -8.21
C LEU A 50 -21.95 -4.00 -9.12
N THR A 51 -22.34 -3.26 -10.15
CA THR A 51 -23.25 -3.77 -11.19
C THR A 51 -22.50 -4.63 -12.22
N PRO A 52 -23.18 -5.53 -12.96
CA PRO A 52 -22.55 -6.32 -14.02
C PRO A 52 -21.83 -5.47 -15.07
N GLU A 53 -22.43 -4.33 -15.45
CA GLU A 53 -21.86 -3.37 -16.41
C GLU A 53 -20.58 -2.78 -15.85
N LYS A 54 -20.60 -2.39 -14.57
CA LYS A 54 -19.41 -1.83 -13.92
C LYS A 54 -18.30 -2.87 -13.80
N ILE A 55 -18.63 -4.11 -13.43
CA ILE A 55 -17.67 -5.22 -13.31
C ILE A 55 -17.03 -5.56 -14.67
N ALA A 56 -17.76 -5.40 -15.78
CA ALA A 56 -17.26 -5.69 -17.11
C ALA A 56 -16.02 -4.85 -17.49
N GLU A 57 -15.90 -3.62 -16.96
CA GLU A 57 -14.78 -2.70 -17.18
C GLU A 57 -13.43 -3.21 -16.63
N TYR A 58 -13.44 -4.18 -15.71
CA TYR A 58 -12.26 -4.59 -14.94
C TYR A 58 -11.73 -5.96 -15.38
N GLU A 59 -10.41 -6.09 -15.49
CA GLU A 59 -9.71 -7.33 -15.89
C GLU A 59 -9.23 -8.16 -14.69
N ALA A 60 -9.07 -7.52 -13.54
CA ALA A 60 -8.69 -8.19 -12.29
C ALA A 60 -9.50 -7.67 -11.11
N VAL A 61 -9.62 -8.48 -10.06
CA VAL A 61 -10.24 -8.11 -8.78
C VAL A 61 -9.33 -8.50 -7.61
N ALA A 62 -9.09 -7.56 -6.71
CA ALA A 62 -8.39 -7.79 -5.45
C ALA A 62 -9.40 -8.27 -4.38
N VAL A 63 -9.25 -9.53 -3.98
CA VAL A 63 -10.11 -10.17 -2.99
C VAL A 63 -9.37 -10.23 -1.67
N THR A 64 -9.86 -9.47 -0.69
CA THR A 64 -9.36 -9.42 0.69
C THR A 64 -10.35 -10.11 1.61
N SER A 65 -9.96 -10.31 2.88
CA SER A 65 -10.90 -10.78 3.91
C SER A 65 -12.13 -9.88 4.07
N MET A 66 -12.00 -8.58 3.78
CA MET A 66 -13.11 -7.61 3.86
C MET A 66 -14.01 -7.65 2.61
N SER A 67 -13.45 -7.95 1.44
CA SER A 67 -14.17 -7.93 0.16
C SER A 67 -14.61 -9.31 -0.33
N GLN A 68 -14.27 -10.38 0.39
CA GLN A 68 -14.57 -11.76 0.02
C GLN A 68 -16.07 -12.01 -0.23
N ARG A 69 -16.95 -11.33 0.52
CA ARG A 69 -18.41 -11.44 0.36
C ARG A 69 -18.91 -11.03 -1.03
N TYR A 70 -18.20 -10.14 -1.73
CA TYR A 70 -18.59 -9.66 -3.06
C TYR A 70 -18.09 -10.57 -4.19
N PHE A 71 -17.12 -11.43 -3.91
CA PHE A 71 -16.45 -12.22 -4.94
C PHE A 71 -17.37 -13.15 -5.74
N PRO A 72 -18.36 -13.86 -5.14
CA PRO A 72 -19.29 -14.69 -5.89
C PRO A 72 -20.08 -13.90 -6.96
N LEU A 73 -20.58 -12.72 -6.59
CA LEU A 73 -21.31 -11.83 -7.49
C LEU A 73 -20.42 -11.35 -8.64
N ILE A 74 -19.18 -10.94 -8.33
CA ILE A 74 -18.20 -10.50 -9.33
C ILE A 74 -17.85 -11.63 -10.30
N LYS A 75 -17.66 -12.86 -9.78
CA LYS A 75 -17.31 -14.02 -10.61
C LYS A 75 -18.47 -14.48 -11.49
N GLN A 76 -19.71 -14.33 -11.01
CA GLN A 76 -20.90 -14.59 -11.81
C GLN A 76 -21.03 -13.59 -12.96
N ALA A 77 -20.81 -12.29 -12.70
CA ALA A 77 -20.89 -11.25 -13.72
C ALA A 77 -19.77 -11.34 -14.77
N LYS A 78 -18.52 -11.65 -14.36
CA LYS A 78 -17.38 -11.84 -15.27
C LYS A 78 -16.58 -13.09 -14.90
N PRO A 79 -16.94 -14.28 -15.44
CA PRO A 79 -16.25 -15.53 -15.13
C PRO A 79 -14.75 -15.52 -15.49
N SER A 80 -14.33 -14.72 -16.48
CA SER A 80 -12.92 -14.61 -16.90
C SER A 80 -12.07 -13.70 -16.00
N ILE A 81 -12.66 -12.96 -15.05
CA ILE A 81 -11.91 -11.99 -14.24
C ILE A 81 -10.80 -12.67 -13.43
N LYS A 82 -9.61 -12.06 -13.45
CA LYS A 82 -8.46 -12.55 -12.67
C LYS A 82 -8.65 -12.21 -11.20
N ALA A 83 -8.74 -13.24 -10.35
CA ALA A 83 -8.85 -13.05 -8.91
C ALA A 83 -7.47 -13.01 -8.26
N ILE A 84 -7.12 -11.88 -7.64
CA ILE A 84 -5.92 -11.73 -6.81
C ILE A 84 -6.38 -11.87 -5.36
N LYS A 85 -6.25 -13.09 -4.82
CA LYS A 85 -6.63 -13.40 -3.44
C LYS A 85 -5.49 -13.01 -2.51
N ILE A 86 -5.79 -12.14 -1.56
CA ILE A 86 -4.85 -11.69 -0.54
C ILE A 86 -5.24 -12.41 0.74
N GLY A 87 -4.38 -13.33 1.18
CA GLY A 87 -4.61 -14.12 2.38
C GLY A 87 -4.79 -13.24 3.61
N ALA A 88 -5.56 -13.71 4.59
CA ALA A 88 -5.83 -12.94 5.82
C ALA A 88 -4.52 -12.54 6.54
N GLU A 89 -3.52 -13.42 6.56
CA GLU A 89 -2.24 -13.14 7.21
C GLU A 89 -1.46 -12.03 6.50
N ASP A 90 -1.39 -12.08 5.16
CA ASP A 90 -0.76 -11.03 4.36
C ASP A 90 -1.54 -9.71 4.44
N PHE A 91 -2.87 -9.79 4.45
CA PHE A 91 -3.76 -8.66 4.63
C PHE A 91 -3.55 -7.98 5.99
N MET A 92 -3.50 -8.75 7.09
CA MET A 92 -3.22 -8.23 8.44
C MET A 92 -1.82 -7.59 8.52
N ARG A 93 -0.81 -8.17 7.86
CA ARG A 93 0.55 -7.59 7.75
C ARG A 93 0.57 -6.30 6.93
N GLN A 94 -0.39 -6.10 6.04
CA GLN A 94 -0.59 -4.89 5.26
C GLN A 94 -1.36 -3.81 6.06
N MET A 95 -2.14 -4.18 7.07
CA MET A 95 -2.85 -3.24 7.94
C MET A 95 -1.93 -2.63 9.02
N ALA A 96 -1.03 -1.74 8.63
CA ALA A 96 -0.38 -0.85 9.61
C ALA A 96 -1.24 0.41 9.82
N PRO A 97 -1.71 0.70 11.05
CA PRO A 97 -2.54 1.86 11.33
C PRO A 97 -1.82 3.16 10.93
N LYS A 98 -2.54 4.13 10.33
CA LYS A 98 -2.01 5.47 9.98
C LYS A 98 -1.34 6.20 11.16
N GLY A 99 -1.59 5.76 12.40
CA GLY A 99 -1.04 6.33 13.63
C GLY A 99 0.38 5.90 14.02
N ALA A 100 0.96 4.87 13.39
CA ALA A 100 2.28 4.35 13.80
C ALA A 100 3.49 5.17 13.32
N VAL A 101 3.28 6.20 12.50
CA VAL A 101 4.35 7.07 11.97
C VAL A 101 4.34 8.40 12.74
N VAL A 102 5.25 8.53 13.70
CA VAL A 102 5.43 9.74 14.51
C VAL A 102 6.26 10.77 13.73
N GLY A 103 5.75 12.00 13.57
CA GLY A 103 6.46 13.10 12.88
C GLY A 103 6.32 13.11 11.36
N ARG A 104 5.12 12.79 10.84
CA ARG A 104 4.78 12.54 9.42
C ARG A 104 5.49 13.47 8.42
N THR A 105 6.44 12.90 7.70
CA THR A 105 6.88 13.40 6.39
C THR A 105 6.28 12.49 5.30
N THR A 106 5.97 13.07 4.14
CA THR A 106 5.26 12.35 3.08
C THR A 106 6.27 11.67 2.16
N GLY A 107 6.16 10.36 1.99
CA GLY A 107 7.01 9.57 1.11
C GLY A 107 6.26 9.10 -0.13
N TYR A 108 6.84 9.27 -1.30
CA TYR A 108 6.30 8.71 -2.55
C TYR A 108 7.29 7.73 -3.15
N VAL A 109 6.88 6.47 -3.33
CA VAL A 109 7.65 5.48 -4.07
C VAL A 109 7.18 5.47 -5.51
N LEU A 110 8.07 5.82 -6.43
CA LEU A 110 7.75 5.93 -7.85
C LEU A 110 7.80 4.54 -8.49
N VAL A 111 6.64 4.00 -8.85
CA VAL A 111 6.50 2.83 -9.72
C VAL A 111 6.13 3.32 -11.11
N ASP A 112 6.86 2.86 -12.11
CA ASP A 112 6.70 3.37 -13.46
C ASP A 112 6.12 2.32 -14.40
N ASN A 113 5.16 2.79 -15.19
CA ASN A 113 4.48 2.05 -16.25
C ASN A 113 4.90 2.56 -17.65
N GLN A 114 5.67 3.65 -17.75
CA GLN A 114 6.09 4.29 -18.99
C GLN A 114 7.61 4.19 -19.18
N LYS A 115 8.07 3.37 -20.15
CA LYS A 115 9.50 3.16 -20.41
C LYS A 115 10.23 4.47 -20.78
N MET A 116 10.87 5.14 -19.81
CA MET A 116 11.93 6.12 -20.09
C MET A 116 13.21 5.42 -20.57
N SER A 117 13.99 6.14 -21.38
CA SER A 117 15.21 5.63 -22.01
C SER A 117 16.20 5.00 -21.01
N GLN A 118 16.69 3.81 -21.37
CA GLN A 118 17.42 2.85 -20.51
C GLN A 118 18.83 3.29 -20.08
N LYS A 119 19.29 4.49 -20.44
CA LYS A 119 20.70 4.90 -20.30
C LYS A 119 21.23 4.89 -18.86
N ASN A 120 20.34 5.00 -17.86
CA ASN A 120 20.69 5.02 -16.43
C ASN A 120 20.09 3.84 -15.64
N GLN A 121 19.56 2.81 -16.30
CA GLN A 121 19.06 1.62 -15.59
C GLN A 121 20.22 0.72 -15.18
N PRO A 122 20.16 0.08 -13.99
CA PRO A 122 21.16 -0.89 -13.60
C PRO A 122 21.20 -2.05 -14.61
N LYS A 123 22.41 -2.49 -14.98
CA LYS A 123 22.63 -3.55 -15.98
C LYS A 123 21.88 -4.86 -15.66
N ASN A 124 21.66 -5.13 -14.38
CA ASN A 124 20.79 -6.20 -13.87
C ASN A 124 19.63 -5.54 -13.10
N PRO A 125 18.44 -5.37 -13.69
CA PRO A 125 17.31 -4.77 -13.00
C PRO A 125 16.84 -5.73 -11.91
N MET A 126 17.17 -5.41 -10.66
CA MET A 126 16.62 -6.12 -9.50
C MET A 126 15.12 -5.82 -9.39
N THR A 127 14.30 -6.85 -9.22
CA THR A 127 12.85 -6.70 -9.06
C THR A 127 12.56 -6.17 -7.66
N PHE A 128 12.07 -4.93 -7.59
CA PHE A 128 11.56 -4.35 -6.34
C PHE A 128 10.13 -4.85 -6.10
N ASN A 129 9.92 -5.56 -5.00
CA ASN A 129 8.63 -6.12 -4.59
C ASN A 129 8.11 -5.47 -3.30
N TYR A 130 6.90 -5.85 -2.90
CA TYR A 130 6.30 -5.29 -1.68
C TYR A 130 7.10 -5.56 -0.40
N GLU A 131 7.79 -6.69 -0.29
CA GLU A 131 8.66 -6.97 0.86
C GLU A 131 9.85 -6.01 0.95
N ASN A 132 10.41 -5.59 -0.20
CA ASN A 132 11.41 -4.52 -0.23
C ASN A 132 10.82 -3.19 0.27
N LEU A 133 9.59 -2.85 -0.13
CA LEU A 133 8.91 -1.65 0.40
C LEU A 133 8.74 -1.73 1.92
N ARG A 134 8.38 -2.89 2.47
CA ARG A 134 8.26 -3.09 3.92
C ARG A 134 9.59 -2.86 4.63
N GLN A 135 10.71 -3.29 4.07
CA GLN A 135 12.04 -2.97 4.60
C GLN A 135 12.32 -1.46 4.55
N VAL A 136 11.97 -0.79 3.45
CA VAL A 136 12.10 0.68 3.33
C VAL A 136 11.28 1.39 4.41
N MET A 137 10.06 0.92 4.69
CA MET A 137 9.25 1.50 5.79
C MET A 137 9.91 1.31 7.17
N ARG A 138 10.68 0.23 7.37
CA ARG A 138 11.46 0.00 8.61
C ARG A 138 12.70 0.87 8.69
N ASP A 139 13.40 1.03 7.57
CA ASP A 139 14.60 1.88 7.47
C ASP A 139 14.24 3.37 7.63
N TYR A 140 13.03 3.77 7.22
CA TYR A 140 12.52 5.15 7.30
C TYR A 140 11.19 5.24 8.07
N PRO A 141 11.18 4.99 9.40
CA PRO A 141 9.95 4.85 10.18
C PRO A 141 9.15 6.15 10.37
N LYS A 142 9.74 7.32 10.06
CA LYS A 142 9.09 8.65 10.14
C LYS A 142 8.42 9.07 8.83
N ILE A 143 8.59 8.29 7.76
CA ILE A 143 8.07 8.59 6.43
C ILE A 143 6.84 7.71 6.16
N TYR A 144 5.72 8.35 5.81
CA TYR A 144 4.57 7.60 5.31
C TYR A 144 4.72 7.38 3.80
N TRP A 145 5.15 6.17 3.44
CA TRP A 145 5.35 5.78 2.05
C TRP A 145 4.05 5.39 1.34
N GLU A 146 3.78 6.06 0.23
CA GLU A 146 2.71 5.77 -0.71
C GLU A 146 3.30 5.49 -2.10
N VAL A 147 2.80 4.45 -2.76
CA VAL A 147 3.25 4.06 -4.09
C VAL A 147 2.44 4.80 -5.13
N VAL A 148 3.12 5.50 -6.03
CA VAL A 148 2.50 6.38 -7.02
C VAL A 148 3.13 6.22 -8.40
N THR A 149 2.35 6.50 -9.44
CA THR A 149 2.84 6.65 -10.81
C THR A 149 3.53 7.99 -11.02
N PHE A 150 4.22 8.16 -12.14
CA PHE A 150 4.88 9.42 -12.45
C PHE A 150 3.89 10.58 -12.64
N ASP A 151 2.73 10.32 -13.25
CA ASP A 151 1.69 11.32 -13.43
C ASP A 151 1.07 11.74 -12.09
N GLU A 152 0.74 10.78 -11.22
CA GLU A 152 0.28 11.04 -9.85
C GLU A 152 1.31 11.84 -9.05
N LEU A 153 2.60 11.50 -9.19
CA LEU A 153 3.69 12.21 -8.51
C LEU A 153 3.76 13.68 -8.94
N LYS A 154 3.71 13.96 -10.24
CA LYS A 154 3.71 15.35 -10.75
C LYS A 154 2.55 16.15 -10.18
N GLU A 155 1.35 15.58 -10.15
CA GLU A 155 0.18 16.26 -9.59
C GLU A 155 0.33 16.53 -8.09
N ARG A 156 0.87 15.59 -7.33
CA ARG A 156 1.09 15.73 -5.88
C ARG A 156 2.16 16.78 -5.58
N LEU A 157 3.28 16.74 -6.30
CA LEU A 157 4.36 17.72 -6.14
C LEU A 157 3.92 19.14 -6.52
N ARG A 158 3.02 19.30 -7.50
CA ARG A 158 2.41 20.62 -7.79
C ARG A 158 1.58 21.17 -6.63
N LYS A 159 0.97 20.30 -5.80
CA LYS A 159 0.15 20.70 -4.65
C LYS A 159 0.99 20.99 -3.41
N ASN A 160 2.01 20.16 -3.15
CA ASN A 160 2.90 20.34 -2.00
C ASN A 160 4.25 19.66 -2.23
N THR A 161 5.34 20.40 -2.04
CA THR A 161 6.72 19.88 -2.08
C THR A 161 7.41 19.85 -0.72
N LYS A 162 6.82 20.48 0.32
CA LYS A 162 7.45 20.62 1.64
C LYS A 162 7.44 19.29 2.40
N ASN A 163 8.59 18.90 2.95
CA ASN A 163 8.76 17.65 3.70
C ASN A 163 8.35 16.40 2.91
N VAL A 164 8.57 16.44 1.60
CA VAL A 164 8.32 15.31 0.70
C VAL A 164 9.62 14.60 0.39
N THR A 165 9.60 13.28 0.49
CA THR A 165 10.69 12.40 0.08
C THR A 165 10.21 11.51 -1.07
N VAL A 166 10.95 11.48 -2.17
CA VAL A 166 10.68 10.58 -3.30
C VAL A 166 11.68 9.43 -3.30
N GLY A 167 11.15 8.22 -3.17
CA GLY A 167 11.87 6.97 -3.28
C GLY A 167 11.85 6.48 -4.73
N LEU A 168 13.01 6.38 -5.35
CA LEU A 168 13.18 5.82 -6.68
C LEU A 168 13.56 4.34 -6.55
N ILE A 169 12.86 3.45 -7.24
CA ILE A 169 13.23 2.03 -7.33
C ILE A 169 14.19 1.84 -8.52
N PRO A 170 14.87 0.68 -8.67
CA PRO A 170 15.83 0.46 -9.76
C PRO A 170 15.29 0.79 -11.16
N LYS A 171 14.00 0.52 -11.41
CA LYS A 171 13.34 0.83 -12.69
C LYS A 171 13.15 2.33 -12.93
N THR A 172 13.12 3.15 -11.88
CA THR A 172 12.79 4.58 -11.91
C THR A 172 13.95 5.50 -11.60
N TYR A 173 15.18 4.98 -11.50
CA TYR A 173 16.39 5.80 -11.33
C TYR A 173 16.61 6.83 -12.45
N ALA A 174 16.10 6.59 -13.65
CA ALA A 174 16.20 7.54 -14.76
C ALA A 174 15.50 8.88 -14.47
N TYR A 175 14.50 8.91 -13.59
CA TYR A 175 13.73 10.11 -13.25
C TYR A 175 14.45 11.04 -12.26
N GLU A 176 15.57 10.61 -11.66
CA GLU A 176 16.29 11.38 -10.64
C GLU A 176 16.64 12.80 -11.12
N LYS A 177 17.27 12.92 -12.29
CA LYS A 177 17.68 14.22 -12.83
C LYS A 177 16.48 15.12 -13.12
N TYR A 178 15.37 14.54 -13.58
CA TYR A 178 14.14 15.29 -13.83
C TYR A 178 13.58 15.87 -12.53
N LEU A 179 13.49 15.04 -11.49
CA LEU A 179 12.97 15.46 -10.18
C LEU A 179 13.87 16.48 -9.50
N GLN A 180 15.20 16.29 -9.56
CA GLN A 180 16.17 17.26 -9.02
C GLN A 180 16.05 18.63 -9.68
N THR A 181 15.74 18.67 -10.99
CA THR A 181 15.62 19.93 -11.73
C THR A 181 14.25 20.59 -11.53
N GLY A 182 13.16 19.79 -11.56
CA GLY A 182 11.79 20.31 -11.50
C GLY A 182 11.23 20.48 -10.10
N SER A 183 11.84 19.87 -9.08
CA SER A 183 11.40 19.92 -7.69
C SER A 183 12.60 19.83 -6.73
N PRO A 184 13.47 20.86 -6.70
CA PRO A 184 14.74 20.82 -5.96
C PRO A 184 14.56 20.68 -4.45
N ASP A 185 13.41 21.09 -3.91
CA ASP A 185 13.10 21.01 -2.46
C ASP A 185 12.73 19.60 -1.99
N VAL A 186 12.55 18.66 -2.91
CA VAL A 186 12.16 17.27 -2.61
C VAL A 186 13.40 16.45 -2.32
N ALA A 187 13.42 15.76 -1.17
CA ALA A 187 14.48 14.81 -0.86
C ALA A 187 14.33 13.58 -1.77
N ILE A 188 15.38 13.18 -2.49
CA ILE A 188 15.36 12.01 -3.36
C ILE A 188 16.22 10.91 -2.76
N VAL A 189 15.65 9.71 -2.64
CA VAL A 189 16.32 8.53 -2.10
C VAL A 189 16.25 7.41 -3.14
N LYS A 190 17.39 6.80 -3.45
CA LYS A 190 17.46 5.58 -4.27
C LYS A 190 17.20 4.37 -3.38
N LEU A 191 16.06 3.72 -3.58
CA LEU A 191 15.64 2.53 -2.86
C LEU A 191 16.29 1.30 -3.49
N THR A 192 17.10 0.59 -2.70
CA THR A 192 17.70 -0.67 -3.10
C THR A 192 16.80 -1.85 -2.74
N THR A 193 16.91 -2.94 -3.48
CA THR A 193 16.22 -4.19 -3.13
C THR A 193 16.93 -4.85 -1.95
N LYS A 194 16.43 -4.59 -0.75
CA LYS A 194 16.91 -5.22 0.48
C LYS A 194 15.88 -6.24 0.95
N GLN A 195 16.31 -7.44 1.32
CA GLN A 195 15.40 -8.43 1.91
C GLN A 195 14.86 -7.89 3.23
N LEU A 196 13.60 -8.24 3.54
CA LEU A 196 13.01 -7.87 4.82
C LEU A 196 13.82 -8.53 5.94
N GLU A 197 14.46 -7.71 6.76
CA GLU A 197 15.22 -8.18 7.90
C GLU A 197 14.27 -8.87 8.88
N LYS A 198 14.74 -9.89 9.59
CA LYS A 198 13.92 -10.51 10.63
C LYS A 198 13.64 -9.47 11.72
N THR A 199 12.40 -9.42 12.20
CA THR A 199 12.07 -8.61 13.37
C THR A 199 12.98 -9.09 14.51
N PRO A 200 13.70 -8.19 15.22
CA PRO A 200 14.54 -8.63 16.32
C PRO A 200 13.66 -9.26 17.41
N VAL A 201 14.05 -10.43 17.90
CA VAL A 201 13.31 -11.23 18.89
C VAL A 201 12.91 -10.42 20.14
N ALA A 202 13.74 -9.45 20.52
CA ALA A 202 13.47 -8.55 21.64
C ALA A 202 12.21 -7.67 21.43
N TYR A 203 11.93 -7.23 20.20
CA TYR A 203 10.71 -6.46 19.91
C TYR A 203 9.46 -7.33 19.91
N GLU A 204 9.56 -8.59 19.46
CA GLU A 204 8.47 -9.56 19.55
C GLU A 204 8.14 -9.87 21.01
N ALA A 205 9.16 -10.08 21.85
CA ALA A 205 8.98 -10.26 23.29
C ALA A 205 8.33 -9.03 23.94
N ALA A 206 8.78 -7.82 23.61
CA ALA A 206 8.21 -6.59 24.14
C ALA A 206 6.74 -6.39 23.71
N MET A 207 6.38 -6.70 22.46
CA MET A 207 4.99 -6.65 22.00
C MET A 207 4.10 -7.67 22.72
N LEU A 208 4.58 -8.91 22.90
CA LEU A 208 3.85 -9.94 23.63
C LEU A 208 3.62 -9.55 25.10
N ILE A 209 4.66 -9.05 25.77
CA ILE A 209 4.58 -8.58 27.16
C ILE A 209 3.60 -7.40 27.27
N THR A 210 3.71 -6.42 26.37
CA THR A 210 2.80 -5.25 26.38
C THR A 210 1.36 -5.67 26.12
N GLY A 211 1.14 -6.59 25.18
CA GLY A 211 -0.19 -7.15 24.89
C GLY A 211 -0.78 -7.91 26.07
N ALA A 212 0.02 -8.73 26.76
CA ALA A 212 -0.40 -9.45 27.96
C ALA A 212 -0.76 -8.49 29.10
N ILE A 213 0.09 -7.49 29.37
CA ILE A 213 -0.17 -6.45 30.38
C ILE A 213 -1.45 -5.69 30.04
N THR A 214 -1.66 -5.33 28.77
CA THR A 214 -2.84 -4.60 28.33
C THR A 214 -4.12 -5.43 28.52
N MET A 215 -4.09 -6.73 28.18
CA MET A 215 -5.21 -7.63 28.45
C MET A 215 -5.51 -7.74 29.94
N VAL A 216 -4.49 -7.91 30.79
CA VAL A 216 -4.66 -7.97 32.25
C VAL A 216 -5.29 -6.68 32.78
N LEU A 217 -4.82 -5.52 32.32
CA LEU A 217 -5.36 -4.22 32.70
C LEU A 217 -6.81 -4.05 32.23
N MET A 218 -7.16 -4.50 31.03
CA MET A 218 -8.54 -4.45 30.54
C MET A 218 -9.47 -5.36 31.35
N THR A 219 -9.02 -6.57 31.70
CA THR A 219 -9.80 -7.50 32.53
C THR A 219 -10.01 -6.93 33.93
N LEU A 220 -8.99 -6.35 34.55
CA LEU A 220 -9.11 -5.70 35.86
C LEU A 220 -10.08 -4.52 35.84
N ARG A 221 -10.15 -3.77 34.73
CA ARG A 221 -11.08 -2.65 34.52
C ARG A 221 -12.56 -3.05 34.45
N VAL A 222 -12.87 -4.34 34.33
CA VAL A 222 -14.25 -4.87 34.37
C VAL A 222 -14.68 -5.16 35.82
N PHE A 223 -13.73 -5.33 36.74
CA PHE A 223 -13.98 -5.66 38.14
C PHE A 223 -13.86 -4.47 39.10
N PHE A 224 -13.40 -3.30 38.63
CA PHE A 224 -13.32 -2.02 39.35
C PHE A 224 -14.10 -0.94 38.59
#